data_AF-A0A0A0MZL3-F1
#
_entry.id   AF-A0A0A0MZL3-F1
#
_cell.length_a   1.000
_cell.length_b   1.000
_cell.length_c   1.000
_cell.angle_alpha   90.00
_cell.angle_beta   90.00
_cell.angle_gamma   90.00
#
_symmetry.space_group_name_H-M   'P 1'
#
loop_
_entity.id
_entity.type
_entity.pdbx_description
1 polymer ?
#
loop_
_entity_poly.entity_id
_entity_poly.type
_entity_poly.pdbx_seq_one_letter_code
_entity_poly.pdbx_strand_id
1 'polypeptide(L)'
;MLQREQFYLDILFKDFNHFKLNLCPTAGNTLGLKQSENFKLNRLGKLNPMFNKTFSSEYLKMQNRDKKGINNPMFGTEKKHSVTYGSRTAAVRQKHCLNYIN
;
A
#
# COMPACT_ATOMS: atom_id res chain seq x y z
N MET A 1 17.57 -16.31 4.65
CA MET A 1 17.18 -15.35 3.58
C MET A 1 16.81 -13.99 4.16
N LEU A 2 15.87 -13.91 5.10
CA LEU A 2 15.39 -12.65 5.70
C LEU A 2 16.45 -11.80 6.40
N GLN A 3 17.43 -12.41 7.08
CA GLN A 3 18.53 -11.66 7.73
C GLN A 3 19.36 -10.84 6.74
N ARG A 4 19.62 -11.41 5.54
CA ARG A 4 20.37 -10.74 4.49
C ARG A 4 19.57 -9.58 3.88
N GLU A 5 18.27 -9.76 3.72
CA GLU A 5 17.36 -8.70 3.28
C GLU A 5 17.35 -7.54 4.29
N GLN A 6 17.23 -7.85 5.58
CA GLN A 6 17.24 -6.83 6.64
C GLN A 6 18.53 -6.02 6.65
N PHE A 7 19.69 -6.67 6.47
CA PHE A 7 20.99 -5.98 6.39
C PHE A 7 21.02 -4.90 5.31
N TYR A 8 20.49 -5.18 4.11
CA TYR A 8 20.45 -4.18 3.04
C TYR A 8 19.40 -3.09 3.30
N LEU A 9 18.24 -3.45 3.86
CA LEU A 9 17.23 -2.47 4.27
C LEU A 9 17.79 -1.51 5.31
N ASP A 10 18.56 -2.00 6.27
CA ASP A 10 19.18 -1.16 7.31
C ASP A 10 20.15 -0.14 6.70
N ILE A 11 21.00 -0.55 5.76
CA ILE A 11 21.89 0.38 5.03
C ILE A 11 21.07 1.42 4.27
N LEU A 12 20.02 0.97 3.57
CA LEU A 12 19.18 1.82 2.73
C LEU A 12 18.43 2.88 3.55
N PHE A 13 17.84 2.50 4.68
CA PHE A 13 17.09 3.42 5.53
C PHE A 13 17.99 4.29 6.43
N LYS A 14 19.20 3.83 6.76
CA LYS A 14 20.15 4.59 7.59
C LYS A 14 20.96 5.59 6.78
N ASP A 15 21.63 5.14 5.72
CA ASP A 15 22.61 5.94 4.99
C ASP A 15 21.96 6.72 3.83
N PHE A 16 20.83 6.21 3.32
CA PHE A 16 20.12 6.79 2.18
C PHE A 16 18.70 7.24 2.54
N ASN A 17 18.51 7.82 3.73
CA ASN A 17 17.19 8.30 4.20
C ASN A 17 16.53 9.31 3.23
N HIS A 18 17.31 9.99 2.40
CA HIS A 18 16.79 10.91 1.37
C HIS A 18 16.16 10.20 0.17
N PHE A 19 16.55 8.95 -0.11
CA PHE A 19 15.89 8.08 -1.07
C PHE A 19 14.60 7.54 -0.44
N LYS A 20 13.55 8.37 -0.45
CA LYS A 20 12.20 8.03 0.02
C LYS A 20 11.58 6.93 -0.85
N LEU A 21 12.00 5.70 -0.64
CA LEU A 21 11.42 4.52 -1.27
C LEU A 21 10.15 4.11 -0.53
N ASN A 22 9.11 3.72 -1.28
CA ASN A 22 7.84 3.26 -0.71
C ASN A 22 7.94 1.79 -0.24
N LEU A 23 8.98 1.46 0.53
CA LEU A 23 9.26 0.12 1.04
C LEU A 23 9.07 0.06 2.57
N CYS A 24 8.74 -1.12 3.09
CA CYS A 24 8.76 -1.34 4.54
C CYS A 24 10.21 -1.54 4.99
N PRO A 25 10.63 -0.96 6.14
CA PRO A 25 11.97 -1.17 6.68
C PRO A 25 12.19 -2.58 7.26
N THR A 26 11.15 -3.39 7.36
CA THR A 26 11.23 -4.75 7.91
C THR A 26 11.23 -5.79 6.80
N ALA A 27 12.25 -6.65 6.80
CA ALA A 27 12.41 -7.74 5.86
C ALA A 27 11.26 -8.76 5.94
N GLY A 28 10.85 -9.30 4.78
CA GLY A 28 9.78 -10.29 4.70
C GLY A 28 8.38 -9.75 4.98
N ASN A 29 8.22 -8.44 5.18
CA ASN A 29 6.90 -7.84 5.30
C ASN A 29 6.24 -7.70 3.92
N THR A 30 5.05 -8.28 3.77
CA THR A 30 4.24 -8.13 2.54
C THR A 30 3.42 -6.84 2.53
N LEU A 31 3.40 -6.09 3.64
CA LEU A 31 2.72 -4.80 3.74
C LEU A 31 3.65 -3.70 3.21
N GLY A 32 3.11 -2.82 2.37
CA GLY A 32 3.85 -1.66 1.90
C GLY A 32 4.14 -0.63 3.00
N LEU A 33 4.87 0.43 2.65
CA LEU A 33 5.16 1.54 3.57
C LEU A 33 3.88 2.17 4.11
N LYS A 34 3.76 2.24 5.45
CA LYS A 34 2.67 2.97 6.12
C LYS A 34 3.05 4.44 6.22
N GLN A 35 2.39 5.28 5.42
CA GLN A 35 2.60 6.72 5.45
C GLN A 35 2.10 7.33 6.76
N SER A 36 2.79 8.39 7.23
CA SER A 36 2.38 9.16 8.41
C SER A 36 1.05 9.89 8.17
N GLU A 37 0.35 10.22 9.25
CA GLU A 37 -0.94 10.93 9.13
C GLU A 37 -0.76 12.34 8.56
N ASN A 38 0.33 13.01 8.93
CA ASN A 38 0.72 14.30 8.33
C ASN A 38 0.93 14.21 6.81
N PHE A 39 1.54 13.13 6.32
CA PHE A 39 1.71 12.92 4.88
C PHE A 39 0.36 12.80 4.17
N LYS A 40 -0.62 12.13 4.78
CA LYS A 40 -1.98 12.03 4.21
C LYS A 40 -2.69 13.38 4.19
N LEU A 41 -2.63 14.13 5.29
CA LEU A 41 -3.22 15.48 5.38
C LEU A 41 -2.65 16.42 4.31
N ASN A 42 -1.34 16.34 4.05
CA ASN A 42 -0.66 17.13 3.03
C ASN A 42 -1.01 16.75 1.57
N ARG A 43 -1.96 15.83 1.35
CA ARG A 43 -2.46 15.46 0.02
C ARG A 43 -3.98 15.56 -0.10
N LEU A 44 -4.64 16.20 0.88
CA LEU A 44 -6.08 16.43 0.88
C LEU A 44 -6.44 17.86 0.51
N GLY A 45 -7.67 18.04 0.00
CA GLY A 45 -8.21 19.35 -0.36
C GLY A 45 -7.24 20.13 -1.25
N LYS A 46 -6.97 21.38 -0.86
CA LYS A 46 -6.09 22.33 -1.57
C LYS A 46 -4.64 21.86 -1.72
N LEU A 47 -4.18 20.96 -0.85
CA LEU A 47 -2.81 20.45 -0.86
C LEU A 47 -2.63 19.28 -1.84
N ASN A 48 -3.73 18.73 -2.37
CA ASN A 48 -3.64 17.75 -3.44
C ASN A 48 -3.15 18.43 -4.74
N PRO A 49 -2.12 17.91 -5.42
CA PRO A 49 -1.68 18.44 -6.73
C PRO A 49 -2.79 18.49 -7.79
N MET A 50 -3.81 17.64 -7.64
CA MET A 50 -4.97 17.56 -8.52
C MET A 50 -6.14 18.47 -8.07
N PHE A 51 -5.98 19.26 -7.01
CA PHE A 51 -7.01 20.16 -6.54
C PHE A 51 -7.40 21.19 -7.62
N ASN A 52 -8.71 21.40 -7.81
CA ASN A 52 -9.28 22.25 -8.86
C ASN A 52 -8.84 21.91 -10.30
N LYS A 53 -8.26 20.73 -10.54
CA LYS A 53 -7.97 20.25 -11.89
C LYS A 53 -9.18 19.50 -12.45
N THR A 54 -9.50 19.73 -13.71
CA THR A 54 -10.55 18.99 -14.42
C THR A 54 -9.99 17.66 -14.89
N PHE A 55 -10.70 16.56 -14.59
CA PHE A 55 -10.34 15.24 -15.11
C PHE A 55 -10.78 15.08 -16.57
N SER A 56 -10.09 14.20 -17.31
CA SER A 56 -10.48 13.89 -18.69
C SER A 56 -11.81 13.12 -18.73
N SER A 57 -12.46 13.15 -19.90
CA SER A 57 -13.75 12.49 -20.08
C SER A 57 -13.65 10.96 -19.89
N GLU A 58 -12.54 10.37 -20.34
CA GLU A 58 -12.24 8.95 -20.28
C GLU A 58 -12.04 8.50 -18.84
N TYR A 59 -11.31 9.29 -18.06
CA TYR A 59 -11.08 9.03 -16.65
C TYR A 59 -12.40 9.03 -15.86
N LEU A 60 -13.25 10.04 -16.07
CA LEU A 60 -14.55 10.13 -15.42
C LEU A 60 -15.47 8.95 -15.80
N LYS A 61 -15.50 8.56 -17.07
CA LYS A 61 -16.23 7.38 -17.54
C LYS A 61 -15.74 6.11 -16.84
N MET A 62 -14.43 5.91 -16.73
CA MET A 62 -13.85 4.76 -16.03
C MET A 62 -14.15 4.76 -14.53
N GLN A 63 -14.12 5.93 -13.89
CA GLN A 63 -14.38 6.06 -12.46
C GLN A 63 -15.84 5.73 -12.12
N ASN A 64 -16.77 6.24 -12.93
CA ASN A 64 -18.20 6.13 -12.72
C ASN A 64 -18.84 4.88 -13.34
N ARG A 65 -18.08 4.05 -14.07
CA ARG A 65 -18.61 2.81 -14.64
C ARG A 65 -19.13 1.88 -13.56
N ASP A 66 -20.17 1.13 -13.87
CA ASP A 66 -20.63 0.07 -12.98
C ASP A 66 -19.55 -1.03 -12.87
N LYS A 67 -19.29 -1.48 -11.64
CA LYS A 67 -18.29 -2.51 -11.30
C LYS A 67 -18.93 -3.67 -10.53
N LYS A 68 -20.26 -3.76 -10.52
CA LYS A 68 -21.04 -4.77 -9.81
C LYS A 68 -21.54 -5.85 -10.76
N GLY A 69 -21.91 -7.00 -10.21
CA GLY A 69 -22.47 -8.12 -10.98
C GLY A 69 -21.55 -8.52 -12.14
N ILE A 70 -22.12 -8.68 -13.33
CA ILE A 70 -21.39 -9.05 -14.54
C ILE A 70 -20.31 -8.04 -14.97
N ASN A 71 -20.44 -6.78 -14.54
CA ASN A 71 -19.46 -5.74 -14.84
C ASN A 71 -18.23 -5.79 -13.89
N ASN A 72 -18.26 -6.63 -12.86
CA ASN A 72 -17.09 -6.88 -12.01
C ASN A 72 -16.09 -7.78 -12.76
N PRO A 73 -14.79 -7.41 -12.88
CA PRO A 73 -13.78 -8.26 -13.51
C PRO A 73 -13.64 -9.66 -12.92
N MET A 74 -14.07 -9.85 -11.66
CA MET A 74 -14.04 -11.14 -10.97
C MET A 74 -15.37 -11.89 -11.03
N PHE A 75 -16.34 -11.44 -11.84
CA PHE A 75 -17.62 -12.11 -11.98
C PHE A 75 -17.46 -13.45 -12.71
N GLY A 76 -18.07 -14.51 -12.17
CA GLY A 76 -17.96 -15.86 -12.73
C GLY A 76 -16.60 -16.54 -12.52
N THR A 77 -15.62 -15.86 -11.90
CA THR A 77 -14.33 -16.48 -11.60
C THR A 77 -14.47 -17.42 -10.40
N GLU A 78 -14.23 -18.71 -10.62
CA GLU A 78 -14.15 -19.70 -9.55
C GLU A 78 -12.93 -19.44 -8.66
N LYS A 79 -13.16 -19.26 -7.36
CA LYS A 79 -12.06 -19.15 -6.41
C LYS A 79 -11.50 -20.54 -6.15
N LYS A 80 -10.32 -20.82 -6.70
CA LYS A 80 -9.57 -22.03 -6.33
C LYS A 80 -9.25 -21.95 -4.83
N HIS A 81 -9.62 -23.00 -4.08
CA HIS A 81 -9.18 -23.21 -2.71
C HIS A 81 -7.69 -23.58 -2.70
N SER A 82 -6.82 -22.66 -3.11
CA SER A 82 -5.45 -22.68 -2.61
C SER A 82 -5.52 -22.17 -1.19
N VAL A 83 -4.94 -22.91 -0.24
CA VAL A 83 -4.68 -22.43 1.12
C VAL A 83 -3.95 -21.09 1.01
N THR A 84 -4.71 -19.99 1.08
CA THR A 84 -4.12 -18.67 1.11
C THR A 84 -3.49 -18.55 2.49
N TYR A 85 -2.16 -18.61 2.57
CA TYR A 85 -1.35 -18.39 3.77
C TYR A 85 -1.60 -17.03 4.49
N GLY A 86 -2.63 -16.27 4.10
CA GLY A 86 -2.96 -14.93 4.60
C GLY A 86 -3.99 -14.85 5.72
N SER A 87 -4.66 -15.95 6.09
CA SER A 87 -5.66 -15.96 7.19
C SER A 87 -5.07 -16.23 8.57
N ARG A 88 -3.81 -16.69 8.67
CA ARG A 88 -3.11 -16.88 9.96
C ARG A 88 -2.39 -15.61 10.48
N THR A 89 -2.21 -14.58 9.66
CA THR A 89 -1.42 -13.39 10.03
C THR A 89 -2.22 -12.30 10.75
N ALA A 90 -3.55 -12.40 10.86
CA ALA A 90 -4.42 -11.43 11.55
C ALA A 90 -4.09 -11.24 13.04
N ALA A 91 -3.66 -12.29 13.74
CA ALA A 91 -3.42 -12.22 15.19
C ALA A 91 -2.03 -11.68 15.57
N VAL A 92 -1.02 -11.80 14.70
CA VAL A 92 0.33 -11.25 14.92
C VAL A 92 0.43 -9.77 14.44
N ARG A 93 -0.62 -9.28 13.78
CA ARG A 93 -0.63 -8.13 12.84
C ARG A 93 -0.61 -6.73 13.44
N GLN A 94 -0.62 -6.57 14.77
CA GLN A 94 -0.79 -5.24 15.37
C GLN A 94 0.42 -4.73 16.18
N LYS A 95 1.31 -5.60 16.65
CA LYS A 95 2.30 -5.20 17.67
C LYS A 95 3.67 -4.73 17.16
N HIS A 96 4.05 -4.99 15.90
CA HIS A 96 5.44 -4.75 15.46
C HIS A 96 5.66 -3.50 14.60
N CYS A 97 4.64 -2.96 13.92
CA CYS A 97 4.81 -1.79 13.05
C CYS A 97 4.52 -0.44 13.74
N LEU A 98 4.11 -0.43 15.01
CA LEU A 98 3.82 0.82 15.75
C LEU A 98 5.07 1.47 16.36
N ASN A 99 6.22 0.81 16.34
CA ASN A 99 7.40 1.24 17.10
C ASN A 99 8.45 2.03 16.30
N TYR A 100 8.20 2.34 15.02
CA TYR A 100 9.18 3.00 14.14
C TYR A 100 8.70 4.34 13.57
N ILE A 101 7.70 4.96 14.19
CA ILE A 101 7.31 6.34 13.91
C ILE A 101 7.50 7.13 15.21
N ASN A 102 8.73 7.58 15.44
CA ASN A 102 9.08 8.73 16.28
C ASN A 102 10.10 9.55 15.50
#